data_AF-A0A8S3F7G1-F1
#
_entry.id   AF-A0A8S3F7G1-F1
#
_cell.length_a   1.000
_cell.length_b   1.000
_cell.length_c   1.000
_cell.angle_alpha   90.00
_cell.angle_beta   90.00
_cell.angle_gamma   90.00
#
_symmetry.space_group_name_H-M   'P 1'
#
loop_
_entity.id
_entity.type
_entity.pdbx_description
1 polymer ?
#
loop_
_entity_poly.entity_id
_entity_poly.type
_entity_poly.pdbx_seq_one_letter_code
_entity_poly.pdbx_strand_id
1 'polypeptide(L)'
;MALQDKDANVRQRACASLREMGEEAATNDVINRLMIALGDENANVREDACKALWKMGERAATDDVINKLVISLADKNENVRWCACQILRKMGEKTPIDDVINGLAAALKDEHWNIKRDACNALGEIGEKAATNEVINGLMTALEDCYGNVKEAACTALGEMGEKATTSDVVNGLINALGNTWPDVRESAWKALRKMSKKVTTEDIMNTIITALENDNSFIRCNAYQALGKISEKEPTYDVTSRMLTALADKDPYVRSKVCEVIGEMDKKVAINEVINGLVTALGDQNALVRLKASEA
;
A
#
# COMPACT_ATOMS: atom_id res chain seq x y z
N MET A 1 36.31 -2.88 24.98
CA MET A 1 35.20 -1.90 24.97
C MET A 1 33.91 -2.66 24.75
N ALA A 2 32.81 -2.32 25.43
CA ALA A 2 31.64 -3.20 25.55
C ALA A 2 30.97 -3.60 24.21
N LEU A 3 31.00 -2.74 23.18
CA LEU A 3 30.45 -3.06 21.84
C LEU A 3 31.25 -4.11 21.05
N GLN A 4 32.47 -4.42 21.48
CA GLN A 4 33.34 -5.43 20.85
C GLN A 4 33.74 -6.52 21.86
N ASP A 5 32.94 -6.69 22.92
CA ASP A 5 33.17 -7.75 23.88
C ASP A 5 32.98 -9.13 23.22
N LYS A 6 33.66 -10.15 23.73
CA LYS A 6 33.49 -11.53 23.25
C LYS A 6 32.08 -12.08 23.53
N ASP A 7 31.43 -11.59 24.59
CA ASP A 7 30.09 -12.01 24.97
C ASP A 7 29.01 -11.19 24.25
N ALA A 8 28.16 -11.86 23.48
CA ALA A 8 27.06 -11.25 22.75
C ALA A 8 26.08 -10.50 23.66
N ASN A 9 25.86 -10.95 24.91
CA ASN A 9 24.99 -10.26 25.86
C ASN A 9 25.58 -8.91 26.29
N VAL A 10 26.91 -8.82 26.42
CA VAL A 10 27.60 -7.57 26.76
C VAL A 10 27.51 -6.60 25.58
N ARG A 11 27.75 -7.10 24.36
CA ARG A 11 27.59 -6.29 23.12
C ARG A 11 26.16 -5.81 22.94
N GLN A 12 25.17 -6.67 23.16
CA GLN A 12 23.76 -6.34 23.06
C GLN A 12 23.38 -5.26 24.08
N ARG A 13 23.72 -5.44 25.36
CA ARG A 13 23.44 -4.45 26.39
C ARG A 13 24.09 -3.10 26.10
N ALA A 14 25.30 -3.10 25.54
CA ALA A 14 25.94 -1.87 25.11
C ALA A 14 25.14 -1.16 24.00
N CYS A 15 24.64 -1.88 23.00
CA CYS A 15 23.75 -1.32 21.97
C CYS A 15 22.44 -0.81 22.57
N ALA A 16 21.84 -1.56 23.50
CA ALA A 16 20.60 -1.17 24.18
C ALA A 16 20.76 0.11 25.00
N SER A 17 21.86 0.26 25.74
CA SER A 17 22.16 1.50 26.48
C SER A 17 22.35 2.69 25.54
N LEU A 18 23.04 2.53 24.41
CA LEU A 18 23.19 3.59 23.40
C LEU A 18 21.85 3.98 22.77
N ARG A 19 20.96 3.00 22.55
CA ARG A 19 19.59 3.25 22.09
C ARG A 19 18.79 4.09 23.08
N GLU A 20 18.94 3.84 24.39
CA GLU A 20 18.27 4.61 25.44
C GLU A 20 18.80 6.05 25.51
N MET A 21 20.09 6.25 25.29
CA MET A 21 20.71 7.58 25.20
C MET A 21 20.28 8.36 23.96
N GLY A 22 19.99 7.67 22.85
CA GLY A 22 19.50 8.28 21.60
C GLY A 22 20.46 9.31 21.01
N GLU A 23 19.94 10.48 20.62
CA GLU A 23 20.71 11.54 19.94
C GLU A 23 21.91 12.06 20.74
N GLU A 24 21.88 11.98 22.08
CA GLU A 24 22.99 12.42 22.94
C GLU A 24 24.24 11.54 22.78
N ALA A 25 24.05 10.28 22.40
CA ALA A 25 25.15 9.34 22.15
C ALA A 25 25.68 9.39 20.71
N ALA A 26 25.08 10.20 19.82
CA ALA A 26 25.36 10.22 18.39
C ALA A 26 26.68 10.94 18.03
N THR A 27 27.79 10.37 18.49
CA THR A 27 29.15 10.75 18.07
C THR A 27 29.64 9.86 16.94
N ASN A 28 30.54 10.35 16.07
CA ASN A 28 31.08 9.57 14.95
C ASN A 28 31.69 8.23 15.40
N ASP A 29 32.38 8.23 16.54
CA ASP A 29 33.01 7.04 17.10
C ASP A 29 31.97 5.99 17.52
N VAL A 30 30.88 6.42 18.17
CA VAL A 30 29.76 5.54 18.53
C VAL A 30 29.05 5.00 17.28
N ILE A 31 28.78 5.87 16.30
CA ILE A 31 28.14 5.47 15.03
C ILE A 31 28.97 4.41 14.31
N ASN A 32 30.29 4.62 14.17
CA ASN A 32 31.19 3.65 13.54
C ASN A 32 31.19 2.29 14.25
N ARG A 33 31.03 2.27 15.58
CA ARG A 33 30.96 1.01 16.34
C ARG A 33 29.62 0.33 16.20
N LEU A 34 28.53 1.08 16.15
CA LEU A 34 27.21 0.52 15.85
C LEU A 34 27.16 -0.05 14.43
N MET A 35 27.85 0.55 13.47
CA MET A 35 28.01 -0.03 12.13
C MET A 35 28.72 -1.39 12.13
N ILE A 36 29.72 -1.57 13.00
CA ILE A 36 30.36 -2.87 13.20
C ILE A 36 29.36 -3.86 13.82
N ALA A 37 28.59 -3.42 14.82
CA ALA A 37 27.57 -4.24 15.48
C ALA A 37 26.38 -4.62 14.56
N LEU A 38 26.09 -3.85 13.51
CA LEU A 38 25.16 -4.26 12.45
C LEU A 38 25.64 -5.50 11.68
N GLY A 39 26.93 -5.83 11.72
CA GLY A 39 27.51 -7.05 11.14
C GLY A 39 27.73 -8.19 12.14
N ASP A 40 27.18 -8.08 13.36
CA ASP A 40 27.41 -9.08 14.42
C ASP A 40 26.83 -10.45 14.06
N GLU A 41 27.44 -11.53 14.54
CA GLU A 41 26.90 -12.89 14.38
C GLU A 41 25.54 -13.07 15.07
N ASN A 42 25.31 -12.35 16.18
CA ASN A 42 24.11 -12.46 16.98
C ASN A 42 23.03 -11.47 16.49
N ALA A 43 21.87 -12.01 16.13
CA ALA A 43 20.76 -11.21 15.61
C ALA A 43 20.25 -10.14 16.58
N ASN A 44 20.25 -10.41 17.89
CA ASN A 44 19.82 -9.44 18.90
C ASN A 44 20.78 -8.25 18.99
N VAL A 45 22.08 -8.49 18.81
CA VAL A 45 23.09 -7.40 18.76
C VAL A 45 22.85 -6.55 17.52
N ARG A 46 22.66 -7.18 16.34
CA ARG A 46 22.34 -6.47 15.10
C ARG A 46 21.07 -5.64 15.21
N GLU A 47 20.02 -6.23 15.79
CA GLU A 47 18.72 -5.57 16.01
C GLU A 47 18.86 -4.36 16.95
N ASP A 48 19.51 -4.51 18.10
CA ASP A 48 19.69 -3.40 19.04
C ASP A 48 20.63 -2.32 18.48
N ALA A 49 21.63 -2.69 17.67
CA ALA A 49 22.49 -1.74 16.97
C ALA A 49 21.69 -0.92 15.94
N CYS A 50 20.83 -1.58 15.18
CA CYS A 50 19.90 -0.95 14.25
C CYS A 50 18.97 0.04 14.98
N LYS A 51 18.33 -0.40 16.07
CA LYS A 51 17.46 0.47 16.89
C LYS A 51 18.21 1.64 17.53
N ALA A 52 19.48 1.46 17.91
CA ALA A 52 20.30 2.55 18.43
C ALA A 52 20.54 3.62 17.36
N LEU A 53 20.91 3.23 16.13
CA LEU A 53 21.07 4.16 15.00
C LEU A 53 19.78 4.89 14.67
N TRP A 54 18.62 4.21 14.73
CA TRP A 54 17.31 4.86 14.58
C TRP A 54 17.08 5.98 15.61
N LYS A 55 17.38 5.70 16.89
CA LYS A 55 17.19 6.65 18.00
C LYS A 55 18.17 7.82 17.97
N MET A 56 19.29 7.69 17.26
CA MET A 56 20.24 8.77 17.00
C MET A 56 19.77 9.75 15.91
N GLY A 57 18.73 9.39 15.16
CA GLY A 57 18.07 10.28 14.20
C GLY A 57 18.99 10.73 13.07
N GLU A 58 18.82 11.99 12.64
CA GLU A 58 19.56 12.55 11.50
C GLU A 58 21.08 12.55 11.69
N ARG A 59 21.57 12.57 12.95
CA ARG A 59 23.01 12.52 13.23
C ARG A 59 23.66 11.21 12.80
N ALA A 60 22.89 10.12 12.74
CA ALA A 60 23.35 8.82 12.27
C ALA A 60 23.10 8.60 10.76
N ALA A 61 22.44 9.53 10.06
CA ALA A 61 22.11 9.40 8.64
C ALA A 61 23.32 9.74 7.75
N THR A 62 24.43 9.01 7.90
CA THR A 62 25.59 9.09 7.00
C THR A 62 25.47 8.07 5.87
N ASP A 63 26.12 8.33 4.73
CA ASP A 63 26.10 7.40 3.58
C ASP A 63 26.59 6.00 3.97
N ASP A 64 27.61 5.93 4.81
CA ASP A 64 28.18 4.68 5.34
C ASP A 64 27.18 3.87 6.17
N VAL A 65 26.42 4.54 7.04
CA VAL A 65 25.35 3.89 7.81
C VAL A 65 24.26 3.38 6.88
N ILE A 66 23.90 4.17 5.86
CA ILE A 66 22.82 3.82 4.95
C ILE A 66 23.21 2.64 4.06
N ASN A 67 24.42 2.62 3.52
CA ASN A 67 24.94 1.45 2.80
C ASN A 67 24.89 0.19 3.66
N LYS A 68 25.21 0.30 4.96
CA LYS A 68 25.12 -0.83 5.89
C LYS A 68 23.68 -1.28 6.16
N LEU A 69 22.75 -0.34 6.23
CA LEU A 69 21.32 -0.62 6.40
C LEU A 69 20.71 -1.25 5.13
N VAL A 70 21.12 -0.82 3.94
CA VAL A 70 20.73 -1.47 2.67
C VAL A 70 21.15 -2.93 2.65
N ILE A 71 22.37 -3.25 3.10
CA ILE A 71 22.81 -4.66 3.26
C ILE A 71 21.93 -5.39 4.28
N SER A 72 21.52 -4.71 5.36
CA SER A 72 20.71 -5.29 6.43
C SER A 72 19.25 -5.58 6.01
N LEU A 73 18.79 -5.06 4.87
CA LEU A 73 17.50 -5.47 4.28
C LEU A 73 17.48 -6.93 3.83
N ALA A 74 18.66 -7.54 3.63
CA ALA A 74 18.80 -8.96 3.30
C ALA A 74 19.18 -9.83 4.52
N ASP A 75 19.04 -9.31 5.75
CA ASP A 75 19.40 -10.06 6.96
C ASP A 75 18.52 -11.32 7.13
N LYS A 76 19.11 -12.38 7.69
CA LYS A 76 18.37 -13.62 7.98
C LYS A 76 17.28 -13.43 9.03
N ASN A 77 17.42 -12.44 9.90
CA ASN A 77 16.47 -12.15 10.96
C ASN A 77 15.48 -11.05 10.53
N GLU A 78 14.19 -11.35 10.62
CA GLU A 78 13.10 -10.46 10.24
C GLU A 78 13.10 -9.13 11.01
N ASN A 79 13.46 -9.10 12.30
CA ASN A 79 13.48 -7.86 13.08
C ASN A 79 14.58 -6.92 12.60
N VAL A 80 15.73 -7.47 12.18
CA VAL A 80 16.83 -6.70 11.60
C VAL A 80 16.39 -6.10 10.26
N ARG A 81 15.79 -6.92 9.38
CA ARG A 81 15.25 -6.45 8.08
C ARG A 81 14.19 -5.37 8.27
N TRP A 82 13.24 -5.59 9.17
CA TRP A 82 12.17 -4.67 9.51
C TRP A 82 12.72 -3.34 10.04
N CYS A 83 13.67 -3.39 10.98
CA CYS A 83 14.31 -2.21 11.53
C CYS A 83 15.08 -1.43 10.44
N ALA A 84 15.83 -2.12 9.58
CA ALA A 84 16.54 -1.49 8.48
C ALA A 84 15.59 -0.76 7.51
N CYS A 85 14.49 -1.41 7.14
CA CYS A 85 13.46 -0.83 6.27
C CYS A 85 12.84 0.43 6.89
N GLN A 86 12.49 0.39 8.18
CA GLN A 86 11.98 1.57 8.88
C GLN A 86 12.99 2.71 8.91
N ILE A 87 14.26 2.42 9.20
CA ILE A 87 15.32 3.46 9.21
C ILE A 87 15.48 4.11 7.85
N LEU A 88 15.59 3.31 6.80
CA LEU A 88 15.74 3.81 5.44
C LEU A 88 14.56 4.68 5.02
N ARG A 89 13.33 4.33 5.41
CA ARG A 89 12.15 5.18 5.22
C ARG A 89 12.34 6.57 5.82
N LYS A 90 12.66 6.66 7.12
CA LYS A 90 12.82 7.94 7.82
C LYS A 90 14.03 8.76 7.35
N MET A 91 15.07 8.10 6.86
CA MET A 91 16.31 8.75 6.39
C MET A 91 16.26 9.13 4.89
N GLY A 92 15.26 8.67 4.15
CA GLY A 92 15.18 8.70 2.68
C GLY A 92 15.19 10.07 2.01
N GLU A 93 15.09 11.18 2.75
CA GLU A 93 15.16 12.53 2.18
C GLU A 93 16.60 12.99 1.85
N LYS A 94 17.65 12.37 2.44
CA LYS A 94 19.02 12.94 2.44
C LYS A 94 20.11 12.10 1.75
N THR A 95 19.80 11.05 0.99
CA THR A 95 20.81 10.01 0.67
C THR A 95 20.82 9.59 -0.81
N PRO A 96 21.98 9.17 -1.38
CA PRO A 96 22.04 8.61 -2.73
C PRO A 96 21.05 7.46 -2.92
N ILE A 97 20.20 7.63 -3.92
CA ILE A 97 18.86 7.04 -4.01
C ILE A 97 18.84 5.61 -4.59
N ASP A 98 19.80 5.23 -5.41
CA ASP A 98 19.66 4.03 -6.25
C ASP A 98 19.81 2.72 -5.47
N ASP A 99 20.83 2.58 -4.62
CA ASP A 99 21.02 1.37 -3.80
C ASP A 99 19.91 1.21 -2.75
N VAL A 100 19.41 2.34 -2.21
CA VAL A 100 18.26 2.34 -1.31
C VAL A 100 17.00 1.87 -2.05
N ILE A 101 16.74 2.40 -3.25
CA ILE A 101 15.63 1.93 -4.09
C ILE A 101 15.75 0.43 -4.36
N ASN A 102 16.93 -0.05 -4.79
CA ASN A 102 17.12 -1.46 -5.14
C ASN A 102 16.91 -2.37 -3.91
N GLY A 103 17.44 -1.97 -2.76
CA GLY A 103 17.22 -2.69 -1.49
C GLY A 103 15.74 -2.73 -1.10
N LEU A 104 15.04 -1.60 -1.17
CA LEU A 104 13.61 -1.53 -0.86
C LEU A 104 12.76 -2.30 -1.88
N ALA A 105 13.13 -2.31 -3.16
CA ALA A 105 12.49 -3.10 -4.21
C ALA A 105 12.60 -4.61 -3.93
N ALA A 106 13.74 -5.06 -3.38
CA ALA A 106 13.87 -6.44 -2.91
C ALA A 106 12.97 -6.71 -1.69
N ALA A 107 12.87 -5.76 -0.75
CA ALA A 107 12.04 -5.89 0.45
C ALA A 107 10.52 -5.94 0.15
N LEU A 108 10.06 -5.47 -1.02
CA LEU A 108 8.67 -5.69 -1.49
C LEU A 108 8.31 -7.17 -1.64
N LYS A 109 9.31 -8.06 -1.77
CA LYS A 109 9.14 -9.50 -1.94
C LYS A 109 9.35 -10.28 -0.63
N ASP A 110 9.47 -9.60 0.50
CA ASP A 110 9.67 -10.25 1.81
C ASP A 110 8.48 -11.15 2.17
N GLU A 111 8.75 -12.24 2.90
CA GLU A 111 7.72 -13.14 3.40
C GLU A 111 6.83 -12.47 4.46
N HIS A 112 7.37 -11.49 5.19
CA HIS A 112 6.68 -10.79 6.27
C HIS A 112 5.95 -9.54 5.77
N TRP A 113 4.64 -9.47 6.06
CA TRP A 113 3.76 -8.40 5.58
C TRP A 113 4.13 -7.00 6.08
N ASN A 114 4.67 -6.88 7.29
CA ASN A 114 5.11 -5.61 7.86
C ASN A 114 6.33 -5.05 7.12
N ILE A 115 7.25 -5.91 6.68
CA ILE A 115 8.41 -5.50 5.88
C ILE A 115 7.96 -5.05 4.50
N LYS A 116 7.09 -5.81 3.83
CA LYS A 116 6.50 -5.41 2.53
C LYS A 116 5.79 -4.07 2.61
N ARG A 117 4.93 -3.87 3.62
CA ARG A 117 4.22 -2.61 3.86
C ARG A 117 5.19 -1.46 4.07
N ASP A 118 6.20 -1.65 4.92
CA ASP A 118 7.17 -0.59 5.23
C ASP A 118 8.04 -0.26 4.00
N ALA A 119 8.34 -1.24 3.15
CA ALA A 119 9.01 -1.04 1.88
C ALA A 119 8.15 -0.24 0.89
N CYS A 120 6.85 -0.57 0.75
CA CYS A 120 5.91 0.24 -0.02
C CYS A 120 5.90 1.69 0.47
N ASN A 121 5.75 1.91 1.78
CA ASN A 121 5.72 3.25 2.37
C ASN A 121 7.03 4.01 2.11
N ALA A 122 8.19 3.36 2.30
CA ALA A 122 9.49 3.97 2.03
C ALA A 122 9.65 4.40 0.57
N LEU A 123 9.26 3.53 -0.37
CA LEU A 123 9.30 3.85 -1.80
C LEU A 123 8.31 4.97 -2.16
N GLY A 124 7.14 5.01 -1.52
CA GLY A 124 6.17 6.10 -1.65
C GLY A 124 6.71 7.43 -1.12
N GLU A 125 7.38 7.44 0.03
CA GLU A 125 8.01 8.65 0.60
C GLU A 125 9.17 9.16 -0.28
N ILE A 126 9.92 8.27 -0.94
CA ILE A 126 10.91 8.66 -1.98
C ILE A 126 10.22 9.25 -3.22
N GLY A 127 8.98 8.84 -3.49
CA GLY A 127 8.11 9.39 -4.54
C GLY A 127 8.62 9.11 -5.95
N GLU A 128 8.48 10.10 -6.84
CA GLU A 128 8.84 9.99 -8.26
C GLU A 128 10.26 9.46 -8.55
N LYS A 129 11.21 9.64 -7.63
CA LYS A 129 12.58 9.13 -7.83
C LYS A 129 12.65 7.60 -7.74
N ALA A 130 11.73 6.98 -7.00
CA ALA A 130 11.63 5.54 -6.85
C ALA A 130 10.85 4.84 -7.98
N ALA A 131 10.31 5.59 -8.95
CA ALA A 131 9.49 5.04 -10.03
C ALA A 131 10.31 4.31 -11.12
N THR A 132 11.07 3.28 -10.73
CA THR A 132 11.75 2.36 -11.65
C THR A 132 10.82 1.22 -12.04
N ASN A 133 11.07 0.57 -13.18
CA ASN A 133 10.25 -0.57 -13.62
C ASN A 133 10.22 -1.72 -12.59
N GLU A 134 11.35 -1.97 -11.91
CA GLU A 134 11.40 -3.02 -10.88
C GLU A 134 10.52 -2.68 -9.68
N VAL A 135 10.57 -1.44 -9.21
CA VAL A 135 9.72 -0.96 -8.11
C VAL A 135 8.24 -1.01 -8.50
N ILE A 136 7.90 -0.51 -9.69
CA ILE A 136 6.50 -0.52 -10.17
C ILE A 136 5.98 -1.96 -10.23
N ASN A 137 6.74 -2.90 -10.78
CA ASN A 137 6.35 -4.31 -10.83
C ASN A 137 6.21 -4.93 -9.43
N GLY A 138 7.10 -4.58 -8.50
CA GLY A 138 7.01 -5.00 -7.10
C GLY A 138 5.75 -4.46 -6.41
N LEU A 139 5.43 -3.17 -6.61
CA LEU A 139 4.22 -2.55 -6.08
C LEU A 139 2.94 -3.12 -6.70
N MET A 140 2.95 -3.45 -7.99
CA MET A 140 1.85 -4.16 -8.64
C MET A 140 1.60 -5.53 -8.02
N THR A 141 2.66 -6.27 -7.68
CA THR A 141 2.53 -7.53 -6.94
C THR A 141 1.96 -7.28 -5.53
N ALA A 142 2.37 -6.20 -4.87
CA ALA A 142 1.88 -5.82 -3.55
C ALA A 142 0.41 -5.38 -3.54
N LEU A 143 -0.14 -4.85 -4.65
CA LEU A 143 -1.59 -4.61 -4.80
C LEU A 143 -2.40 -5.92 -4.73
N GLU A 144 -1.79 -7.05 -5.07
CA GLU A 144 -2.42 -8.37 -5.06
C GLU A 144 -2.19 -9.13 -3.73
N ASP A 145 -1.43 -8.56 -2.79
CA ASP A 145 -1.06 -9.19 -1.51
C ASP A 145 -2.26 -9.60 -0.64
N CYS A 146 -2.15 -10.66 0.15
CA CYS A 146 -3.25 -11.13 1.00
C CYS A 146 -3.56 -10.19 2.19
N TYR A 147 -2.65 -9.28 2.55
CA TYR A 147 -2.84 -8.33 3.65
C TYR A 147 -3.28 -6.97 3.13
N GLY A 148 -4.44 -6.48 3.61
CA GLY A 148 -4.98 -5.16 3.24
C GLY A 148 -4.01 -4.01 3.47
N ASN A 149 -3.24 -4.02 4.56
CA ASN A 149 -2.24 -3.00 4.86
C ASN A 149 -1.14 -2.91 3.79
N VAL A 150 -0.76 -4.04 3.18
CA VAL A 150 0.25 -4.07 2.10
C VAL A 150 -0.34 -3.49 0.81
N LYS A 151 -1.57 -3.88 0.47
CA LYS A 151 -2.30 -3.33 -0.68
C LYS A 151 -2.50 -1.81 -0.57
N GLU A 152 -2.89 -1.33 0.60
CA GLU A 152 -3.09 0.09 0.89
C GLU A 152 -1.78 0.88 0.71
N ALA A 153 -0.70 0.37 1.30
CA ALA A 153 0.62 0.98 1.17
C ALA A 153 1.10 0.99 -0.29
N ALA A 154 0.82 -0.07 -1.05
CA ALA A 154 1.15 -0.15 -2.48
C ALA A 154 0.35 0.88 -3.30
N CYS A 155 -0.95 1.04 -3.04
CA CYS A 155 -1.77 2.08 -3.67
C CYS A 155 -1.17 3.47 -3.40
N THR A 156 -0.90 3.75 -2.13
CA THR A 156 -0.33 5.04 -1.71
C THR A 156 1.01 5.29 -2.40
N ALA A 157 1.92 4.31 -2.40
CA ALA A 157 3.23 4.44 -3.02
C ALA A 157 3.17 4.73 -4.52
N LEU A 158 2.32 4.00 -5.25
CA LEU A 158 2.08 4.26 -6.68
C LEU A 158 1.53 5.68 -6.89
N GLY A 159 0.64 6.14 -6.01
CA GLY A 159 0.11 7.51 -6.02
C GLY A 159 1.17 8.58 -5.80
N GLU A 160 2.09 8.39 -4.84
CA GLU A 160 3.19 9.34 -4.58
C GLU A 160 4.25 9.36 -5.70
N MET A 161 4.40 8.25 -6.44
CA MET A 161 5.22 8.21 -7.65
C MET A 161 4.59 8.94 -8.84
N GLY A 162 3.30 9.27 -8.76
CA GLY A 162 2.58 10.13 -9.69
C GLY A 162 2.74 9.71 -11.15
N GLU A 163 3.02 10.71 -12.00
CA GLU A 163 3.06 10.54 -13.46
C GLU A 163 4.11 9.56 -13.97
N LYS A 164 5.17 9.30 -13.20
CA LYS A 164 6.25 8.38 -13.61
C LYS A 164 5.86 6.93 -13.46
N ALA A 165 5.00 6.61 -12.49
CA ALA A 165 4.43 5.28 -12.33
C ALA A 165 3.17 5.06 -13.18
N THR A 166 2.66 6.09 -13.86
CA THR A 166 1.42 5.99 -14.64
C THR A 166 1.61 5.17 -15.91
N THR A 167 1.35 3.87 -15.82
CA THR A 167 1.22 2.94 -16.95
C THR A 167 -0.21 2.40 -17.00
N SER A 168 -0.64 1.83 -18.14
CA SER A 168 -1.95 1.22 -18.25
C SER A 168 -2.17 0.10 -17.22
N ASP A 169 -1.12 -0.69 -16.94
CA ASP A 169 -1.20 -1.77 -15.95
C ASP A 169 -1.38 -1.23 -14.53
N VAL A 170 -0.67 -0.16 -14.17
CA VAL A 170 -0.84 0.51 -12.86
C VAL A 170 -2.23 1.10 -12.71
N VAL A 171 -2.74 1.76 -13.75
CA VAL A 171 -4.11 2.30 -13.73
C VAL A 171 -5.14 1.18 -13.57
N ASN A 172 -5.00 0.07 -14.31
CA ASN A 172 -5.89 -1.09 -14.18
C ASN A 172 -5.80 -1.73 -12.80
N GLY A 173 -4.59 -1.88 -12.25
CA GLY A 173 -4.37 -2.40 -10.89
C GLY A 173 -5.04 -1.55 -9.82
N LEU A 174 -4.91 -0.23 -9.91
CA LEU A 174 -5.56 0.70 -8.99
C LEU A 174 -7.09 0.70 -9.15
N ILE A 175 -7.60 0.57 -10.38
CA ILE A 175 -9.05 0.44 -10.61
C ILE A 175 -9.58 -0.86 -10.00
N ASN A 176 -8.87 -1.97 -10.11
CA ASN A 176 -9.22 -3.20 -9.40
C ASN A 176 -9.21 -2.99 -7.87
N ALA A 177 -8.26 -2.20 -7.34
CA ALA A 177 -8.19 -1.86 -5.94
C ALA A 177 -9.33 -0.94 -5.45
N LEU A 178 -9.98 -0.16 -6.32
CA LEU A 178 -11.22 0.57 -5.99
C LEU A 178 -12.36 -0.38 -5.61
N GLY A 179 -12.34 -1.62 -6.10
CA GLY A 179 -13.29 -2.66 -5.74
C GLY A 179 -12.92 -3.51 -4.54
N ASN A 180 -11.81 -3.21 -3.85
CA ASN A 180 -11.30 -4.04 -2.78
C ASN A 180 -12.27 -4.11 -1.58
N THR A 181 -12.30 -5.23 -0.86
CA THR A 181 -13.12 -5.42 0.34
C THR A 181 -12.81 -4.42 1.45
N TRP A 182 -11.53 -4.03 1.61
CA TRP A 182 -11.11 -3.10 2.66
C TRP A 182 -11.30 -1.63 2.25
N PRO A 183 -12.05 -0.82 3.04
CA PRO A 183 -12.30 0.58 2.73
C PRO A 183 -11.03 1.42 2.53
N ASP A 184 -10.00 1.21 3.35
CA ASP A 184 -8.75 1.98 3.30
C ASP A 184 -7.99 1.76 1.98
N VAL A 185 -8.04 0.53 1.45
CA VAL A 185 -7.47 0.19 0.13
C VAL A 185 -8.21 0.92 -0.99
N ARG A 186 -9.55 0.95 -0.93
CA ARG A 186 -10.37 1.67 -1.93
C ARG A 186 -10.07 3.16 -1.92
N GLU A 187 -9.98 3.76 -0.73
CA GLU A 187 -9.68 5.18 -0.58
C GLU A 187 -8.28 5.52 -1.08
N SER A 188 -7.28 4.70 -0.74
CA SER A 188 -5.91 4.88 -1.20
C SER A 188 -5.78 4.72 -2.71
N ALA A 189 -6.48 3.75 -3.31
CA ALA A 189 -6.53 3.57 -4.77
C ALA A 189 -7.12 4.79 -5.48
N TRP A 190 -8.22 5.35 -4.95
CA TRP A 190 -8.84 6.56 -5.48
C TRP A 190 -7.89 7.77 -5.40
N LYS A 191 -7.25 7.97 -4.24
CA LYS A 191 -6.26 9.04 -4.06
C LYS A 191 -5.09 8.87 -5.03
N ALA A 192 -4.60 7.65 -5.23
CA ALA A 192 -3.51 7.36 -6.15
C ALA A 192 -3.86 7.71 -7.59
N LEU A 193 -5.03 7.27 -8.08
CA LEU A 193 -5.53 7.62 -9.43
C LEU A 193 -5.64 9.15 -9.61
N ARG A 194 -6.13 9.88 -8.60
CA ARG A 194 -6.19 11.34 -8.63
C ARG A 194 -4.82 12.01 -8.64
N LYS A 195 -3.81 11.45 -7.97
CA LYS A 195 -2.44 11.98 -8.03
C LYS A 195 -1.79 11.77 -9.40
N MET A 196 -2.26 10.79 -10.16
CA MET A 196 -1.84 10.51 -11.54
C MET A 196 -2.55 11.37 -12.60
N SER A 197 -3.42 12.31 -12.19
CA SER A 197 -4.49 12.87 -13.04
C SER A 197 -4.06 13.79 -14.18
N LYS A 198 -2.78 14.16 -14.32
CA LYS A 198 -2.31 14.88 -15.51
C LYS A 198 -2.23 13.98 -16.75
N LYS A 199 -2.08 12.67 -16.55
CA LYS A 199 -2.09 11.65 -17.63
C LYS A 199 -3.36 10.81 -17.65
N VAL A 200 -4.13 10.82 -16.55
CA VAL A 200 -5.35 10.02 -16.39
C VAL A 200 -6.50 10.96 -16.07
N THR A 201 -7.37 11.19 -17.05
CA THR A 201 -8.57 11.99 -16.83
C THR A 201 -9.63 11.18 -16.07
N THR A 202 -10.61 11.85 -15.45
CA THR A 202 -11.81 11.15 -14.93
C THR A 202 -12.49 10.33 -16.03
N GLU A 203 -12.48 10.82 -17.27
CA GLU A 203 -13.04 10.12 -18.43
C GLU A 203 -12.28 8.80 -18.71
N ASP A 204 -10.95 8.79 -18.60
CA ASP A 204 -10.15 7.56 -18.74
C ASP A 204 -10.48 6.54 -17.64
N ILE A 205 -10.61 7.00 -16.39
CA ILE A 205 -11.00 6.14 -15.25
C ILE A 205 -12.39 5.55 -15.51
N MET A 206 -13.34 6.39 -15.94
CA MET A 206 -14.70 5.97 -16.25
C MET A 206 -14.73 4.97 -17.41
N ASN A 207 -14.00 5.21 -18.50
CA ASN A 207 -13.93 4.31 -19.66
C ASN A 207 -13.37 2.93 -19.30
N THR A 208 -12.33 2.90 -18.45
CA THR A 208 -11.76 1.63 -17.99
C THR A 208 -12.72 0.91 -17.04
N ILE A 209 -13.40 1.62 -16.14
CA ILE A 209 -14.43 1.01 -15.29
C ILE A 209 -15.57 0.46 -16.16
N ILE A 210 -16.05 1.23 -17.14
CA ILE A 210 -17.09 0.79 -18.09
C ILE A 210 -16.67 -0.52 -18.77
N THR A 211 -15.42 -0.61 -19.23
CA THR A 211 -14.89 -1.84 -19.82
C THR A 211 -14.88 -3.00 -18.81
N ALA A 212 -14.55 -2.73 -17.54
CA ALA A 212 -14.57 -3.73 -16.48
C ALA A 212 -16.00 -4.18 -16.09
N LEU A 213 -17.02 -3.33 -16.26
CA LEU A 213 -18.44 -3.71 -16.07
C LEU A 213 -18.90 -4.75 -17.11
N GLU A 214 -18.28 -4.80 -18.29
CA GLU A 214 -18.62 -5.75 -19.34
C GLU A 214 -17.78 -7.04 -19.26
N ASN A 215 -16.88 -7.16 -18.27
CA ASN A 215 -15.99 -8.30 -18.14
C ASN A 215 -16.75 -9.59 -17.85
N ASP A 216 -16.34 -10.72 -18.46
CA ASP A 216 -16.97 -12.02 -18.22
C ASP A 216 -16.85 -12.50 -16.77
N ASN A 217 -15.77 -12.11 -16.08
CA ASN A 217 -15.53 -12.44 -14.68
C ASN A 217 -16.41 -11.56 -13.77
N SER A 218 -17.32 -12.19 -13.02
CA SER A 218 -18.21 -11.49 -12.11
C SER A 218 -17.50 -10.78 -10.97
N PHE A 219 -16.33 -11.25 -10.53
CA PHE A 219 -15.52 -10.53 -9.53
C PHE A 219 -15.03 -9.18 -10.06
N ILE A 220 -14.61 -9.13 -11.34
CA ILE A 220 -14.18 -7.89 -11.98
C ILE A 220 -15.37 -6.93 -12.11
N ARG A 221 -16.54 -7.43 -12.51
CA ARG A 221 -17.77 -6.62 -12.57
C ARG A 221 -18.15 -6.08 -11.18
N CYS A 222 -18.14 -6.92 -10.15
CA CYS A 222 -18.40 -6.49 -8.76
C CYS A 222 -17.46 -5.37 -8.32
N ASN A 223 -16.16 -5.52 -8.58
CA ASN A 223 -15.16 -4.51 -8.25
C ASN A 223 -15.41 -3.20 -9.00
N ALA A 224 -15.79 -3.29 -10.28
CA ALA A 224 -16.13 -2.14 -11.11
C ALA A 224 -17.38 -1.41 -10.61
N TYR A 225 -18.44 -2.11 -10.18
CA TYR A 225 -19.61 -1.46 -9.57
C TYR A 225 -19.28 -0.80 -8.22
N GLN A 226 -18.46 -1.43 -7.39
CA GLN A 226 -17.99 -0.83 -6.16
C GLN A 226 -17.16 0.43 -6.43
N ALA A 227 -16.29 0.38 -7.45
CA ALA A 227 -15.54 1.53 -7.91
C ALA A 227 -16.48 2.67 -8.36
N LEU A 228 -17.45 2.38 -9.23
CA LEU A 228 -18.46 3.34 -9.68
C LEU A 228 -19.19 4.02 -8.53
N GLY A 229 -19.60 3.27 -7.51
CA GLY A 229 -20.25 3.84 -6.33
C GLY A 229 -19.37 4.86 -5.62
N LYS A 230 -18.09 4.56 -5.43
CA LYS A 230 -17.12 5.48 -4.82
C LYS A 230 -16.80 6.68 -5.69
N ILE A 231 -16.75 6.51 -7.01
CA ILE A 231 -16.64 7.66 -7.93
C ILE A 231 -17.87 8.55 -7.77
N SER A 232 -19.06 7.99 -7.78
CA SER A 232 -20.32 8.74 -7.69
C SER A 232 -20.48 9.49 -6.36
N GLU A 233 -19.98 8.96 -5.24
CA GLU A 233 -19.90 9.70 -3.97
C GLU A 233 -19.05 10.98 -4.08
N LYS A 234 -18.04 10.99 -4.95
CA LYS A 234 -17.12 12.13 -5.13
C LYS A 234 -17.55 13.03 -6.30
N GLU A 235 -18.08 12.44 -7.36
CA GLU A 235 -18.48 13.06 -8.64
C GLU A 235 -19.77 12.39 -9.16
N PRO A 236 -20.94 12.76 -8.62
CA PRO A 236 -22.21 12.13 -8.99
C PRO A 236 -22.61 12.49 -10.42
N THR A 237 -22.82 11.47 -11.27
CA THR A 237 -23.30 11.64 -12.64
C THR A 237 -24.49 10.72 -12.93
N TYR A 238 -25.41 11.19 -13.79
CA TYR A 238 -26.61 10.43 -14.16
C TYR A 238 -26.28 9.09 -14.87
N ASP A 239 -25.16 9.03 -15.59
CA ASP A 239 -24.68 7.82 -16.28
C ASP A 239 -24.31 6.69 -15.30
N VAL A 240 -23.86 7.01 -14.08
CA VAL A 240 -23.55 5.98 -13.09
C VAL A 240 -24.83 5.29 -12.61
N THR A 241 -25.89 6.05 -12.36
CA THR A 241 -27.17 5.50 -11.88
C THR A 241 -27.81 4.58 -12.92
N SER A 242 -27.81 4.96 -14.20
CA SER A 242 -28.37 4.11 -15.28
C SER A 242 -27.60 2.79 -15.44
N ARG A 243 -26.26 2.82 -15.29
CA ARG A 243 -25.41 1.63 -15.32
C ARG A 243 -25.66 0.70 -14.14
N MET A 244 -25.83 1.24 -12.94
CA MET A 244 -26.19 0.45 -11.76
C MET A 244 -27.57 -0.19 -11.91
N LEU A 245 -28.55 0.53 -12.44
CA LEU A 245 -29.88 -0.02 -12.71
C LEU A 245 -29.85 -1.19 -13.68
N THR A 246 -29.06 -1.09 -14.75
CA THR A 246 -28.87 -2.19 -15.71
C THR A 246 -28.27 -3.43 -15.03
N ALA A 247 -27.38 -3.21 -14.06
CA ALA A 247 -26.69 -4.27 -13.33
C ALA A 247 -27.55 -5.05 -12.34
N LEU A 248 -28.69 -4.48 -11.92
CA LEU A 248 -29.70 -5.23 -11.16
C LEU A 248 -30.31 -6.38 -11.96
N ALA A 249 -30.07 -6.44 -13.27
CA ALA A 249 -30.42 -7.56 -14.14
C ALA A 249 -29.20 -8.40 -14.59
N ASP A 250 -28.02 -8.25 -13.95
CA ASP A 250 -26.83 -9.02 -14.30
C ASP A 250 -27.09 -10.54 -14.18
N LYS A 251 -26.48 -11.33 -15.08
CA LYS A 251 -26.60 -12.80 -15.10
C LYS A 251 -26.13 -13.44 -13.78
N ASP A 252 -25.14 -12.86 -13.12
CA ASP A 252 -24.54 -13.36 -11.90
C ASP A 252 -25.21 -12.75 -10.65
N PRO A 253 -25.76 -13.56 -9.73
CA PRO A 253 -26.41 -13.07 -8.54
C PRO A 253 -25.48 -12.31 -7.59
N TYR A 254 -24.17 -12.60 -7.58
CA TYR A 254 -23.22 -11.86 -6.76
C TYR A 254 -23.09 -10.42 -7.25
N VAL A 255 -23.07 -10.20 -8.56
CA VAL A 255 -23.06 -8.85 -9.16
C VAL A 255 -24.34 -8.11 -8.79
N ARG A 256 -25.52 -8.73 -8.97
CA ARG A 256 -26.80 -8.12 -8.59
C ARG A 256 -26.84 -7.75 -7.10
N SER A 257 -26.35 -8.62 -6.22
CA SER A 257 -26.30 -8.36 -4.79
C SER A 257 -25.33 -7.23 -4.43
N LYS A 258 -24.17 -7.18 -5.09
CA LYS A 258 -23.16 -6.12 -4.90
C LYS A 258 -23.69 -4.77 -5.36
N VAL A 259 -24.44 -4.73 -6.46
CA VAL A 259 -25.07 -3.51 -6.96
C VAL A 259 -26.11 -3.00 -5.96
N CYS A 260 -26.93 -3.88 -5.38
CA CYS A 260 -27.87 -3.48 -4.31
C CYS A 260 -27.13 -2.87 -3.12
N GLU A 261 -26.06 -3.53 -2.66
CA GLU A 261 -25.21 -3.04 -1.56
C GLU A 261 -24.63 -1.65 -1.88
N VAL A 262 -24.03 -1.48 -3.06
CA VAL A 262 -23.46 -0.20 -3.50
C VAL A 262 -24.53 0.89 -3.56
N ILE A 263 -25.72 0.59 -4.11
CA ILE A 263 -26.84 1.55 -4.15
C ILE A 263 -27.23 1.98 -2.73
N GLY A 264 -27.28 1.05 -1.78
CA GLY A 264 -27.57 1.35 -0.37
C GLY A 264 -26.49 2.17 0.33
N GLU A 265 -25.23 2.04 -0.07
CA GLU A 265 -24.11 2.84 0.45
C GLU A 265 -24.10 4.29 -0.09
N MET A 266 -24.74 4.54 -1.24
CA MET A 266 -24.73 5.85 -1.88
C MET A 266 -25.62 6.88 -1.15
N ASP A 267 -25.27 8.17 -1.26
CA ASP A 267 -26.06 9.27 -0.67
C ASP A 267 -27.52 9.22 -1.17
N LYS A 268 -28.48 9.53 -0.27
CA LYS A 268 -29.93 9.52 -0.54
C LYS A 268 -30.33 10.40 -1.74
N LYS A 269 -29.45 11.28 -2.19
CA LYS A 269 -29.60 12.07 -3.42
C LYS A 269 -29.69 11.22 -4.69
N VAL A 270 -29.27 9.95 -4.64
CA VAL A 270 -29.38 8.99 -5.76
C VAL A 270 -30.67 8.16 -5.68
N ALA A 271 -31.49 8.33 -4.64
CA ALA A 271 -32.80 7.68 -4.50
C ALA A 271 -33.87 8.32 -5.42
N ILE A 272 -33.68 8.18 -6.73
CA ILE A 272 -34.68 8.50 -7.75
C ILE A 272 -35.64 7.31 -7.92
N ASN A 273 -36.83 7.57 -8.45
CA ASN A 273 -37.89 6.55 -8.59
C ASN A 273 -37.41 5.32 -9.37
N GLU A 274 -36.53 5.49 -10.36
CA GLU A 274 -35.97 4.36 -11.09
C GLU A 274 -35.16 3.42 -10.19
N VAL A 275 -34.35 3.95 -9.27
CA VAL A 275 -33.54 3.18 -8.31
C VAL A 275 -34.43 2.40 -7.36
N ILE A 276 -35.47 3.05 -6.83
CA ILE A 276 -36.45 2.39 -5.95
C ILE A 276 -37.15 1.24 -6.70
N ASN A 277 -37.61 1.47 -7.94
CA ASN A 277 -38.27 0.43 -8.73
C ASN A 277 -37.31 -0.73 -9.06
N GLY A 278 -36.04 -0.43 -9.32
CA GLY A 278 -34.99 -1.43 -9.49
C GLY A 278 -34.81 -2.30 -8.25
N LEU A 279 -34.67 -1.68 -7.07
CA LEU A 279 -34.54 -2.39 -5.79
C LEU A 279 -35.79 -3.23 -5.46
N VAL A 280 -36.99 -2.69 -5.71
CA VAL A 280 -38.25 -3.44 -5.56
C VAL A 280 -38.27 -4.68 -6.45
N THR A 281 -37.75 -4.58 -7.67
CA THR A 281 -37.60 -5.76 -8.55
C THR A 281 -36.60 -6.77 -7.97
N ALA A 282 -35.48 -6.30 -7.42
CA ALA A 282 -34.46 -7.15 -6.79
C ALA A 282 -34.94 -7.84 -5.49
N LEU A 283 -35.94 -7.29 -4.77
CA LEU A 283 -36.62 -7.98 -3.67
C LEU A 283 -37.34 -9.26 -4.13
N GLY A 284 -37.69 -9.36 -5.42
CA GLY A 284 -38.25 -10.54 -6.04
C GLY A 284 -37.23 -11.51 -6.64
N ASP A 285 -35.93 -11.25 -6.48
CA ASP A 285 -34.87 -12.06 -7.10
C ASP A 285 -34.89 -13.53 -6.64
N GLN A 286 -34.49 -14.45 -7.52
CA GLN A 286 -34.41 -15.88 -7.18
C GLN A 286 -33.37 -16.17 -6.09
N ASN A 287 -32.28 -15.40 -6.06
CA ASN A 287 -31.19 -15.56 -5.11
C ASN A 287 -31.49 -14.83 -3.78
N ALA A 288 -31.36 -15.54 -2.66
CA ALA A 288 -31.65 -14.99 -1.34
C ALA A 288 -30.73 -13.83 -0.92
N LEU A 289 -29.46 -13.85 -1.33
CA LEU A 289 -28.51 -12.79 -1.02
C LEU A 289 -28.88 -11.48 -1.71
N VAL A 290 -29.35 -11.56 -2.95
CA VAL A 290 -29.83 -10.38 -3.69
C VAL A 290 -31.03 -9.76 -2.98
N ARG A 291 -32.02 -10.59 -2.59
CA ARG A 291 -33.19 -10.12 -1.83
C ARG A 291 -32.80 -9.47 -0.50
N LEU A 292 -31.84 -10.06 0.22
CA LEU A 292 -31.34 -9.52 1.48
C LEU A 292 -30.71 -8.14 1.25
N LYS A 293 -29.77 -8.02 0.31
CA LYS A 293 -29.09 -6.75 0.02
C LYS A 293 -30.04 -5.67 -0.51
N ALA A 294 -31.02 -6.05 -1.32
CA ALA A 294 -32.06 -5.13 -1.79
C ALA A 294 -32.99 -4.63 -0.66
N SER A 295 -33.13 -5.39 0.44
CA SER A 295 -33.91 -4.95 1.61
C SER A 295 -33.12 -4.08 2.60
N GLU A 296 -31.80 -4.19 2.57
CA GLU A 296 -30.89 -3.37 3.39
C GLU A 296 -30.62 -1.99 2.75
N ALA A 297 -30.69 -1.91 1.42
CA ALA A 297 -30.51 -0.70 0.62
C ALA A 297 -31.75 0.19 0.59
#